data_AF-A0A3L7RXG4-F1
#
_entry.id   AF-A0A3L7RXG4-F1
#
_cell.length_a   1.000
_cell.length_b   1.000
_cell.length_c   1.000
_cell.angle_alpha   90.00
_cell.angle_beta   90.00
_cell.angle_gamma   90.00
#
_symmetry.space_group_name_H-M   'P 1'
#
loop_
_entity.id
_entity.type
_entity.pdbx_description
1 polymer ?
#
loop_
_entity_poly.entity_id
_entity_poly.type
_entity_poly.pdbx_seq_one_letter_code
_entity_poly.pdbx_strand_id
1 'polypeptide(L)'
;MRYGMTLSGLALAAFAAVGCDDGNYQDYGKAPLSEGHDHGHDHGHDHGHDHGGHAGKYGGHVLELDDTHGHHAEMVFDTATRDITLYFYGSEIGVGKPATGLAFEIEKDGAEVILEAKASPLEGETEATASRFVIAGSQLPEAIKSEEQLDGHFHVTVDGKELVGEFHAHSHDDHAHDEHAHGEGEAKAEHKDDDHKPAEEKSEAPAAEAPKADAAPAEAPAADAPKAE
;
A
#
# COMPACT_ATOMS: atom_id res chain seq x y z
N MET A 1 19.70 -39.71 48.35
CA MET A 1 19.92 -41.10 47.88
C MET A 1 19.03 -41.27 46.65
N ARG A 2 19.45 -41.58 45.42
CA ARG A 2 20.69 -42.14 44.86
C ARG A 2 20.98 -41.44 43.52
N TYR A 3 22.27 -41.35 43.21
CA TYR A 3 22.84 -40.83 41.97
C TYR A 3 22.63 -41.78 40.78
N GLY A 4 22.63 -41.23 39.56
CA GLY A 4 22.72 -41.97 38.31
C GLY A 4 23.37 -41.13 37.21
N MET A 5 24.71 -41.00 37.28
CA MET A 5 25.60 -40.54 36.21
C MET A 5 25.64 -41.57 35.08
N THR A 6 25.58 -41.14 33.82
CA THR A 6 26.27 -41.81 32.72
C THR A 6 27.01 -40.80 31.86
N LEU A 7 28.28 -41.12 31.67
CA LEU A 7 29.36 -40.37 31.03
C LEU A 7 29.33 -40.51 29.49
N SER A 8 29.80 -39.44 28.86
CA SER A 8 30.79 -39.39 27.77
C SER A 8 30.57 -40.13 26.45
N GLY A 9 30.53 -39.31 25.38
CA GLY A 9 30.99 -39.64 24.04
C GLY A 9 31.63 -38.41 23.39
N LEU A 10 32.92 -38.22 23.63
CA LEU A 10 33.80 -37.20 23.07
C LEU A 10 34.15 -37.56 21.61
N ALA A 11 33.95 -36.64 20.67
CA ALA A 11 34.69 -36.65 19.40
C ALA A 11 34.93 -35.21 18.93
N LEU A 12 36.11 -34.70 19.28
CA LEU A 12 36.76 -33.54 18.69
C LEU A 12 37.11 -33.86 17.23
N ALA A 13 36.71 -33.00 16.29
CA ALA A 13 37.39 -32.86 15.01
C ALA A 13 37.68 -31.38 14.79
N ALA A 14 38.93 -31.00 15.10
CA ALA A 14 39.50 -29.70 14.81
C ALA A 14 39.85 -29.63 13.31
N PHE A 15 39.26 -28.67 12.59
CA PHE A 15 39.81 -28.19 11.33
C PHE A 15 40.40 -26.79 11.59
N ALA A 16 41.70 -26.76 11.87
CA ALA A 16 42.51 -25.57 11.80
C ALA A 16 43.15 -25.53 10.41
N ALA A 17 42.64 -24.68 9.52
CA ALA A 17 43.39 -24.22 8.36
C ALA A 17 43.85 -22.80 8.67
N VAL A 18 45.12 -22.70 9.04
CA VAL A 18 45.90 -21.47 9.13
C VAL A 18 46.06 -20.93 7.72
N GLY A 19 45.67 -19.67 7.51
CA GLY A 19 45.88 -18.91 6.28
C GLY A 19 46.19 -17.46 6.62
N CYS A 20 47.33 -17.22 7.25
CA CYS A 20 48.02 -15.94 7.23
C CYS A 20 49.30 -16.16 6.45
N ASP A 21 49.40 -15.55 5.27
CA ASP A 21 50.66 -15.20 4.64
C ASP A 21 50.52 -13.80 4.04
N ASP A 22 51.63 -13.10 4.08
CA ASP A 22 51.78 -11.68 4.25
C ASP A 22 51.66 -10.85 2.96
N GLY A 23 51.21 -9.61 3.16
CA GLY A 23 51.73 -8.40 2.51
C GLY A 23 52.16 -8.48 1.05
N ASN A 24 51.28 -8.03 0.15
CA ASN A 24 51.71 -7.46 -1.12
C ASN A 24 51.15 -6.04 -1.26
N TYR A 25 51.91 -5.09 -0.73
CA TYR A 25 51.78 -3.68 -1.03
C TYR A 25 52.17 -3.47 -2.50
N GLN A 26 51.18 -3.19 -3.36
CA GLN A 26 51.42 -2.76 -4.73
C GLN A 26 51.04 -1.29 -4.84
N ASP A 27 52.05 -0.44 -4.74
CA ASP A 27 52.00 0.96 -5.15
C ASP A 27 51.90 1.00 -6.67
N TYR A 28 50.72 1.35 -7.18
CA TYR A 28 50.54 1.78 -8.57
C TYR A 28 50.31 3.30 -8.60
N GLY A 29 51.35 4.02 -8.22
CA GLY A 29 51.55 5.39 -8.66
C GLY A 29 51.55 5.48 -10.20
N LYS A 30 50.56 6.21 -10.72
CA LYS A 30 50.55 6.92 -12.01
C LYS A 30 50.79 6.09 -13.28
N ALA A 31 49.69 5.72 -13.91
CA ALA A 31 49.57 5.70 -15.37
C ALA A 31 48.42 6.64 -15.79
N PRO A 32 48.51 7.29 -16.96
CA PRO A 32 47.92 8.60 -17.24
C PRO A 32 46.40 8.57 -17.46
N LEU A 33 45.78 9.70 -17.11
CA LEU A 33 44.44 10.12 -17.49
C LEU A 33 44.22 9.87 -18.99
N SER A 34 43.40 8.87 -19.32
CA SER A 34 42.70 8.84 -20.60
C SER A 34 41.28 9.34 -20.35
N GLU A 35 41.08 10.58 -20.72
CA GLU A 35 39.80 11.15 -21.11
C GLU A 35 39.01 10.17 -21.99
N GLY A 36 37.72 10.03 -21.72
CA GLY A 36 36.78 9.38 -22.66
C GLY A 36 35.83 8.37 -22.05
N HIS A 37 34.84 8.81 -21.28
CA HIS A 37 33.46 8.80 -21.77
C HIS A 37 32.55 9.47 -20.75
N ASP A 38 31.96 10.56 -21.19
CA ASP A 38 30.76 11.15 -20.63
C ASP A 38 29.63 10.14 -20.85
N HIS A 39 29.31 9.38 -19.81
CA HIS A 39 28.04 8.66 -19.73
C HIS A 39 27.18 9.41 -18.72
N GLY A 40 26.58 10.51 -19.20
CA GLY A 40 25.34 11.03 -18.66
C GLY A 40 24.30 9.92 -18.64
N HIS A 41 24.18 9.25 -17.49
CA HIS A 41 23.05 8.42 -17.18
C HIS A 41 21.90 9.35 -16.79
N ASP A 42 21.25 9.90 -17.82
CA ASP A 42 19.89 10.38 -17.74
C ASP A 42 18.99 9.15 -17.50
N HIS A 43 18.82 8.80 -16.22
CA HIS A 43 17.74 7.95 -15.77
C HIS A 43 16.55 8.83 -15.40
N GLY A 44 16.11 9.71 -16.32
CA GLY A 44 14.72 10.12 -16.41
C GLY A 44 13.87 8.93 -16.85
N HIS A 45 13.72 7.93 -15.98
CA HIS A 45 12.60 7.01 -16.12
C HIS A 45 11.38 7.77 -15.60
N ASP A 46 10.77 8.50 -16.53
CA ASP A 46 9.39 8.95 -16.43
C ASP A 46 8.52 7.69 -16.45
N HIS A 47 8.51 6.98 -15.31
CA HIS A 47 7.47 6.03 -14.99
C HIS A 47 6.25 6.86 -14.60
N GLY A 48 5.62 7.47 -15.61
CA GLY A 48 4.19 7.71 -15.57
C GLY A 48 3.51 6.36 -15.41
N HIS A 49 3.50 5.85 -14.18
CA HIS A 49 2.69 4.72 -13.78
C HIS A 49 1.26 5.21 -13.93
N ASP A 50 0.70 4.95 -15.12
CA ASP A 50 -0.74 4.84 -15.30
C ASP A 50 -1.20 3.89 -14.20
N HIS A 51 -1.79 4.45 -13.15
CA HIS A 51 -2.40 3.71 -12.08
C HIS A 51 -3.62 3.00 -12.68
N GLY A 52 -3.33 1.91 -13.38
CA GLY A 52 -4.24 1.25 -14.31
C GLY A 52 -5.59 1.06 -13.67
N GLY A 53 -6.64 1.54 -14.35
CA GLY A 53 -8.00 1.71 -13.88
C GLY A 53 -8.77 0.42 -13.55
N HIS A 54 -8.17 -0.46 -12.76
CA HIS A 54 -8.78 -1.61 -12.13
C HIS A 54 -9.04 -1.26 -10.67
N ALA A 55 -10.31 -1.01 -10.33
CA ALA A 55 -10.73 -0.92 -8.95
C ALA A 55 -10.33 -2.22 -8.21
N GLY A 56 -9.70 -2.07 -7.05
CA GLY A 56 -9.34 -3.21 -6.22
C GLY A 56 -10.57 -3.93 -5.67
N LYS A 57 -10.36 -5.10 -5.06
CA LYS A 57 -11.45 -5.95 -4.53
C LYS A 57 -12.29 -5.23 -3.48
N TYR A 58 -11.66 -4.35 -2.72
CA TYR A 58 -12.26 -3.58 -1.64
C TYR A 58 -12.58 -2.14 -2.08
N GLY A 59 -12.50 -1.85 -3.38
CA GLY A 59 -12.80 -0.54 -3.97
C GLY A 59 -11.70 0.49 -3.76
N GLY A 60 -10.50 0.05 -3.38
CA GLY A 60 -9.33 0.91 -3.25
C GLY A 60 -8.49 0.98 -4.52
N HIS A 61 -7.39 1.69 -4.39
CA HIS A 61 -6.38 1.90 -5.41
C HIS A 61 -5.38 0.74 -5.45
N VAL A 62 -5.20 0.11 -6.62
CA VAL A 62 -4.25 -0.99 -6.80
C VAL A 62 -2.88 -0.44 -7.16
N LEU A 63 -1.86 -0.90 -6.44
CA LEU A 63 -0.45 -0.55 -6.58
C LEU A 63 0.30 -1.79 -7.05
N GLU A 64 1.05 -1.67 -8.13
CA GLU A 64 1.99 -2.71 -8.57
C GLU A 64 3.32 -2.53 -7.85
N LEU A 65 3.88 -3.61 -7.28
CA LEU A 65 5.06 -3.54 -6.42
C LEU A 65 6.34 -4.09 -7.06
N ASP A 66 6.24 -4.71 -8.24
CA ASP A 66 7.38 -5.17 -9.02
C ASP A 66 7.10 -5.19 -10.52
N ASP A 67 8.15 -5.13 -11.34
CA ASP A 67 8.08 -5.15 -12.81
C ASP A 67 7.53 -6.46 -13.41
N THR A 68 7.27 -7.48 -12.58
CA THR A 68 6.79 -8.78 -13.04
C THR A 68 5.28 -8.93 -12.93
N HIS A 69 4.57 -7.89 -12.45
CA HIS A 69 3.16 -7.95 -12.07
C HIS A 69 2.90 -9.10 -11.07
N GLY A 70 3.90 -9.47 -10.28
CA GLY A 70 3.89 -10.63 -9.40
C GLY A 70 3.35 -10.32 -8.01
N HIS A 71 3.45 -9.06 -7.61
CA HIS A 71 3.02 -8.55 -6.32
C HIS A 71 2.27 -7.25 -6.50
N HIS A 72 1.12 -7.17 -5.84
CA HIS A 72 0.31 -5.97 -5.82
C HIS A 72 -0.08 -5.63 -4.39
N ALA A 73 -0.39 -4.36 -4.15
CA ALA A 73 -1.15 -3.94 -2.99
C ALA A 73 -2.45 -3.27 -3.43
N GLU A 74 -3.45 -3.24 -2.56
CA GLU A 74 -4.60 -2.36 -2.67
C GLU A 74 -4.66 -1.48 -1.43
N MET A 75 -4.66 -0.17 -1.65
CA MET A 75 -4.82 0.84 -0.61
C MET A 75 -6.27 1.32 -0.59
N VAL A 76 -6.93 1.18 0.55
CA VAL A 76 -8.31 1.63 0.78
C VAL A 76 -8.31 2.73 1.82
N PHE A 77 -8.89 3.88 1.49
CA PHE A 77 -9.11 4.97 2.43
C PHE A 77 -10.57 5.01 2.89
N ASP A 78 -10.82 4.78 4.18
CA ASP A 78 -12.15 4.96 4.77
C ASP A 78 -12.39 6.45 5.05
N THR A 79 -13.27 7.11 4.30
CA THR A 79 -13.52 8.56 4.48
C THR A 79 -14.20 8.94 5.79
N ALA A 80 -14.84 8.00 6.49
CA ALA A 80 -15.51 8.24 7.76
C ALA A 80 -14.53 8.16 8.94
N THR A 81 -13.65 7.16 8.98
CA THR A 81 -12.65 6.98 10.05
C THR A 81 -11.28 7.57 9.72
N ARG A 82 -11.01 7.78 8.43
CA ARG A 82 -9.70 8.11 7.84
C ARG A 82 -8.68 6.97 7.98
N ASP A 83 -9.13 5.75 8.28
CA ASP A 83 -8.24 4.61 8.32
C ASP A 83 -7.75 4.26 6.91
N ILE A 84 -6.46 3.91 6.81
CA ILE A 84 -5.89 3.35 5.59
C ILE A 84 -5.76 1.85 5.82
N THR A 85 -6.32 1.06 4.90
CA THR A 85 -6.12 -0.39 4.89
C THR A 85 -5.31 -0.78 3.65
N LEU A 86 -4.20 -1.48 3.88
CA LEU A 86 -3.41 -2.10 2.83
C LEU A 86 -3.74 -3.59 2.76
N TYR A 87 -4.04 -4.08 1.57
CA TYR A 87 -4.18 -5.49 1.25
C TYR A 87 -3.07 -5.90 0.29
N PHE A 88 -2.38 -7.00 0.58
CA PHE A 88 -1.31 -7.52 -0.26
C PHE A 88 -1.76 -8.73 -1.06
N TYR A 89 -1.40 -8.75 -2.35
CA TYR A 89 -1.78 -9.78 -3.31
C TYR A 89 -0.56 -10.29 -4.09
N GLY A 90 -0.70 -11.47 -4.68
CA GLY A 90 0.21 -11.94 -5.73
C GLY A 90 -0.21 -11.40 -7.10
N SER A 91 -0.05 -12.22 -8.14
CA SER A 91 -0.51 -11.90 -9.50
C SER A 91 -2.04 -11.85 -9.66
N GLU A 92 -2.79 -12.37 -8.68
CA GLU A 92 -4.26 -12.37 -8.69
C GLU A 92 -4.79 -11.41 -7.62
N ILE A 93 -5.38 -10.30 -8.07
CA ILE A 93 -5.98 -9.28 -7.18
C ILE A 93 -7.13 -9.88 -6.38
N GLY A 94 -7.12 -9.64 -5.07
CA GLY A 94 -8.16 -10.10 -4.17
C GLY A 94 -7.93 -11.46 -3.50
N VAL A 95 -6.85 -12.15 -3.88
CA VAL A 95 -6.32 -13.33 -3.18
C VAL A 95 -5.18 -12.90 -2.28
N GLY A 96 -5.42 -12.94 -0.96
CA GLY A 96 -4.48 -12.47 0.06
C GLY A 96 -3.12 -13.17 -0.04
N LYS A 97 -2.07 -12.37 -0.02
CA LYS A 97 -0.68 -12.80 -0.02
C LYS A 97 -0.01 -12.35 1.28
N PRO A 98 0.38 -13.27 2.18
CA PRO A 98 0.98 -12.90 3.45
C PRO A 98 2.25 -12.08 3.28
N ALA A 99 2.36 -11.04 4.09
CA ALA A 99 3.45 -10.08 4.11
C ALA A 99 3.95 -9.86 5.53
N THR A 100 5.15 -9.31 5.65
CA THR A 100 5.83 -9.03 6.93
C THR A 100 6.57 -7.69 6.86
N GLY A 101 6.86 -7.08 8.01
CA GLY A 101 7.76 -5.92 8.09
C GLY A 101 7.27 -4.68 7.35
N LEU A 102 5.98 -4.34 7.43
CA LEU A 102 5.44 -3.14 6.81
C LEU A 102 5.91 -1.87 7.53
N ALA A 103 6.56 -0.97 6.80
CA ALA A 103 6.82 0.42 7.21
C ALA A 103 6.08 1.35 6.23
N PHE A 104 5.16 2.16 6.75
CA PHE A 104 4.33 3.06 5.94
C PHE A 104 4.71 4.51 6.24
N GLU A 105 5.03 5.27 5.20
CA GLU A 105 5.59 6.60 5.32
C GLU A 105 4.81 7.58 4.44
N ILE A 106 4.49 8.75 5.00
CA ILE A 106 3.87 9.83 4.26
C ILE A 106 4.79 11.05 4.25
N GLU A 107 4.77 11.80 3.16
CA GLU A 107 5.41 13.09 3.10
C GLU A 107 4.56 14.16 3.79
N LYS A 108 5.21 14.96 4.62
CA LYS A 108 4.60 16.11 5.28
C LYS A 108 5.61 17.24 5.40
N ASP A 109 5.27 18.39 4.81
CA ASP A 109 6.10 19.60 4.87
C ASP A 109 7.56 19.35 4.41
N GLY A 110 7.74 18.44 3.43
CA GLY A 110 9.05 18.03 2.92
C GLY A 110 9.84 17.06 3.81
N ALA A 111 9.19 16.39 4.76
CA ALA A 111 9.78 15.35 5.59
C ALA A 111 8.92 14.08 5.62
N GLU A 112 9.57 12.93 5.72
CA GLU A 112 8.90 11.63 5.87
C GLU A 112 8.41 11.43 7.32
N VAL A 113 7.17 10.97 7.44
CA VAL A 113 6.54 10.62 8.71
C VAL A 113 6.11 9.16 8.66
N ILE A 114 6.76 8.35 9.48
CA ILE A 114 6.42 6.92 9.63
C ILE A 114 5.14 6.79 10.46
N LEU A 115 4.16 6.06 9.93
CA LEU A 115 2.91 5.72 10.59
C LEU A 115 2.92 4.26 11.06
N GLU A 116 2.33 3.98 12.22
CA GLU A 116 2.30 2.63 12.77
C GLU A 116 1.18 1.83 12.10
N ALA A 117 1.57 0.91 11.22
CA ALA A 117 0.67 -0.06 10.61
C ALA A 117 0.49 -1.29 11.52
N LYS A 118 -0.76 -1.68 11.75
CA LYS A 118 -1.12 -2.85 12.55
C LYS A 118 -1.57 -3.99 11.66
N ALA A 119 -0.94 -5.15 11.82
CA ALA A 119 -1.38 -6.37 11.14
C ALA A 119 -2.83 -6.69 11.55
N SER A 120 -3.66 -7.02 10.57
CA SER A 120 -5.05 -7.44 10.75
C SER A 120 -5.31 -8.72 9.95
N PRO A 121 -4.80 -9.87 10.44
CA PRO A 121 -4.73 -11.11 9.67
C PRO A 121 -6.10 -11.57 9.17
N LEU A 122 -6.13 -12.18 7.99
CA LEU A 122 -7.30 -12.91 7.49
C LEU A 122 -7.38 -14.32 8.09
N GLU A 123 -8.45 -15.06 7.77
CA GLU A 123 -8.60 -16.44 8.25
C GLU A 123 -7.43 -17.33 7.81
N GLY A 124 -6.80 -18.00 8.77
CA GLY A 124 -5.62 -18.84 8.54
C GLY A 124 -4.28 -18.11 8.61
N GLU A 125 -4.27 -16.80 8.80
CA GLU A 125 -3.06 -15.98 8.96
C GLU A 125 -2.74 -15.68 10.43
N THR A 126 -1.57 -15.09 10.67
CA THR A 126 -1.14 -14.62 12.00
C THR A 126 -0.65 -13.18 11.90
N GLU A 127 -0.51 -12.48 13.04
CA GLU A 127 0.04 -11.12 13.07
C GLU A 127 1.45 -11.03 12.49
N ALA A 128 2.22 -12.12 12.55
CA ALA A 128 3.56 -12.18 11.98
C ALA A 128 3.57 -12.35 10.45
N THR A 129 2.45 -12.75 9.84
CA THR A 129 2.32 -13.05 8.41
C THR A 129 0.90 -12.71 7.94
N ALA A 130 0.55 -11.43 7.96
CA ALA A 130 -0.77 -10.94 7.56
C ALA A 130 -0.74 -10.48 6.11
N SER A 131 -1.83 -10.66 5.37
CA SER A 131 -2.03 -10.02 4.06
C SER A 131 -2.77 -8.69 4.15
N ARG A 132 -3.18 -8.27 5.36
CA ARG A 132 -3.89 -7.02 5.59
C ARG A 132 -3.29 -6.24 6.77
N PHE A 133 -3.12 -4.94 6.59
CA PHE A 133 -2.62 -4.02 7.59
C PHE A 133 -3.48 -2.76 7.65
N VAL A 134 -3.61 -2.19 8.83
CA VAL A 134 -4.43 -0.99 9.08
C VAL A 134 -3.58 0.09 9.74
N ILE A 135 -3.57 1.27 9.15
CA ILE A 135 -3.08 2.51 9.74
C ILE A 135 -4.29 3.28 10.26
N ALA A 136 -4.28 3.62 11.55
CA ALA A 136 -5.39 4.34 12.15
C ALA A 136 -5.43 5.81 11.68
N GLY A 137 -6.59 6.30 11.27
CA GLY A 137 -6.78 7.66 10.76
C GLY A 137 -6.48 8.77 11.76
N SER A 138 -6.40 8.44 13.06
CA SER A 138 -5.93 9.34 14.11
C SER A 138 -4.44 9.66 14.03
N GLN A 139 -3.66 8.87 13.29
CA GLN A 139 -2.25 9.13 13.02
C GLN A 139 -2.05 10.10 11.85
N LEU A 140 -3.03 10.20 10.95
CA LEU A 140 -2.94 11.05 9.77
C LEU A 140 -3.08 12.53 10.13
N PRO A 141 -2.19 13.41 9.61
CA PRO A 141 -2.34 14.86 9.66
C PRO A 141 -3.75 15.32 9.31
N GLU A 142 -4.33 16.23 10.10
CA GLU A 142 -5.74 16.62 9.94
C GLU A 142 -6.12 17.10 8.53
N ALA A 143 -5.16 17.62 7.76
CA ALA A 143 -5.37 18.09 6.39
C ALA A 143 -5.74 16.96 5.40
N ILE A 144 -5.34 15.72 5.68
CA ILE A 144 -5.62 14.55 4.82
C ILE A 144 -7.03 14.03 5.11
N LYS A 145 -7.93 14.19 4.15
CA LYS A 145 -9.34 13.80 4.19
C LYS A 145 -9.73 12.77 3.12
N SER A 146 -8.89 12.58 2.11
CA SER A 146 -9.04 11.57 1.07
C SER A 146 -7.67 10.97 0.69
N GLU A 147 -7.71 9.86 -0.05
CA GLU A 147 -6.51 9.22 -0.60
C GLU A 147 -5.76 10.09 -1.61
N GLU A 148 -6.45 10.96 -2.34
CA GLU A 148 -5.85 11.89 -3.32
C GLU A 148 -4.89 12.91 -2.69
N GLN A 149 -4.90 13.04 -1.36
CA GLN A 149 -4.02 13.93 -0.60
C GLN A 149 -2.87 13.19 0.07
N LEU A 150 -2.77 11.87 -0.15
CA LEU A 150 -1.65 11.07 0.33
C LEU A 150 -0.51 11.15 -0.66
N ASP A 151 0.66 11.45 -0.13
CA ASP A 151 1.93 11.38 -0.85
C ASP A 151 2.91 10.62 0.04
N GLY A 152 3.64 9.67 -0.52
CA GLY A 152 4.57 8.83 0.21
C GLY A 152 4.75 7.42 -0.37
N HIS A 153 5.24 6.53 0.48
CA HIS A 153 5.56 5.17 0.08
C HIS A 153 5.49 4.22 1.27
N PHE A 154 5.57 2.92 1.00
CA PHE A 154 5.76 1.92 2.03
C PHE A 154 6.77 0.86 1.61
N HIS A 155 7.47 0.32 2.60
CA HIS A 155 8.32 -0.85 2.47
C HIS A 155 7.61 -2.07 3.04
N VAL A 156 7.66 -3.20 2.35
CA VAL A 156 7.04 -4.45 2.81
C VAL A 156 7.86 -5.65 2.35
N THR A 157 7.90 -6.70 3.16
CA THR A 157 8.48 -7.98 2.75
C THR A 157 7.40 -8.97 2.34
N VAL A 158 7.40 -9.39 1.07
CA VAL A 158 6.51 -10.42 0.51
C VAL A 158 7.37 -11.50 -0.15
N ASP A 159 7.09 -12.78 0.13
CA ASP A 159 7.91 -13.91 -0.34
C ASP A 159 9.42 -13.78 -0.04
N GLY A 160 9.75 -13.11 1.07
CA GLY A 160 11.13 -12.86 1.49
C GLY A 160 11.87 -11.80 0.67
N LYS A 161 11.17 -11.06 -0.20
CA LYS A 161 11.68 -9.90 -0.93
C LYS A 161 11.14 -8.62 -0.33
N GLU A 162 12.01 -7.64 -0.14
CA GLU A 162 11.60 -6.28 0.18
C GLU A 162 11.11 -5.60 -1.10
N LEU A 163 9.92 -5.01 -1.03
CA LEU A 163 9.23 -4.32 -2.11
C LEU A 163 8.82 -2.94 -1.62
N VAL A 164 8.72 -2.00 -2.56
CA VAL A 164 8.28 -0.62 -2.30
C VAL A 164 7.00 -0.36 -3.07
N GLY A 165 6.01 0.23 -2.42
CA GLY A 165 4.83 0.78 -3.08
C GLY A 165 4.80 2.29 -2.90
N GLU A 166 4.72 3.03 -4.01
CA GLU A 166 4.65 4.50 -4.02
C GLU A 166 3.21 4.95 -4.29
N PHE A 167 2.80 6.05 -3.66
CA PHE A 167 1.49 6.69 -3.88
C PHE A 167 1.67 8.19 -3.82
N HIS A 168 1.09 8.91 -4.77
CA HIS A 168 1.29 10.35 -4.93
C HIS A 168 -0.04 11.10 -4.91
N ALA A 169 -0.01 12.32 -4.40
CA ALA A 169 -1.20 13.14 -4.34
C ALA A 169 -1.59 13.59 -5.76
N HIS A 170 -2.82 13.28 -6.18
CA HIS A 170 -3.34 13.76 -7.46
C HIS A 170 -3.84 15.20 -7.28
N SER A 171 -3.01 16.17 -7.66
CA SER A 171 -3.48 17.53 -7.84
C SER A 171 -4.29 17.59 -9.13
N HIS A 172 -5.62 17.71 -9.00
CA HIS A 172 -6.43 18.23 -10.10
C HIS A 172 -6.07 19.71 -10.27
N ASP A 173 -4.99 19.99 -11.02
CA ASP A 173 -4.85 21.30 -11.63
C ASP A 173 -6.06 21.46 -12.56
N ASP A 174 -6.99 22.30 -12.13
CA ASP A 174 -8.13 22.74 -12.90
C ASP A 174 -7.62 23.16 -14.29
N HIS A 175 -7.87 22.33 -15.30
CA HIS A 175 -7.82 22.79 -16.67
C HIS A 175 -8.90 23.86 -16.81
N ALA A 176 -8.52 25.10 -16.53
CA ALA A 176 -9.19 26.27 -17.06
C ALA A 176 -9.24 26.07 -18.57
N HIS A 177 -10.40 25.64 -19.05
CA HIS A 177 -10.75 25.72 -20.46
C HIS A 177 -10.79 27.21 -20.79
N ASP A 178 -9.63 27.74 -21.17
CA ASP A 178 -9.54 29.03 -21.84
C ASP A 178 -10.40 28.91 -23.09
N GLU A 179 -11.55 29.58 -23.07
CA GLU A 179 -12.48 29.63 -24.18
C GLU A 179 -11.77 30.31 -25.36
N HIS A 180 -11.16 29.50 -26.22
CA HIS A 180 -10.70 29.97 -27.52
C HIS A 180 -11.91 30.23 -28.41
N ALA A 181 -12.44 31.44 -28.23
CA ALA A 181 -13.22 32.14 -29.23
C ALA A 181 -12.38 32.30 -30.51
N HIS A 182 -12.70 31.52 -31.54
CA HIS A 182 -12.43 31.90 -32.92
C HIS A 182 -13.74 31.85 -33.70
N GLY A 183 -14.27 33.05 -33.93
CA GLY A 183 -15.43 33.26 -34.77
C GLY A 183 -15.15 33.17 -36.26
N GLU A 184 -16.28 32.96 -36.94
CA GLU A 184 -16.67 33.45 -38.27
C GLU A 184 -16.23 32.67 -39.52
N GLY A 185 -17.12 31.74 -39.91
CA GLY A 185 -17.40 31.38 -41.29
C GLY A 185 -18.90 31.13 -41.45
N GLU A 186 -19.61 32.12 -42.00
CA GLU A 186 -21.07 32.22 -42.07
C GLU A 186 -21.76 31.10 -42.88
N ALA A 187 -22.89 30.60 -42.38
CA ALA A 187 -24.06 30.26 -43.20
C ALA A 187 -25.33 30.28 -42.35
N LYS A 188 -26.20 31.26 -42.62
CA LYS A 188 -27.51 31.44 -41.99
C LYS A 188 -28.47 30.29 -42.33
N ALA A 189 -29.25 29.85 -41.34
CA ALA A 189 -30.66 29.54 -41.54
C ALA A 189 -31.41 29.65 -40.21
N GLU A 190 -32.44 30.48 -40.24
CA GLU A 190 -33.39 30.79 -39.18
C GLU A 190 -34.26 29.58 -38.82
N HIS A 191 -34.61 29.40 -37.54
CA HIS A 191 -36.02 29.37 -37.12
C HIS A 191 -36.21 29.09 -35.61
N LYS A 192 -36.90 30.06 -34.99
CA LYS A 192 -38.03 29.96 -34.05
C LYS A 192 -37.83 29.30 -32.68
N ASP A 193 -38.01 30.19 -31.70
CA ASP A 193 -38.62 29.97 -30.39
C ASP A 193 -39.83 29.02 -30.46
N ASP A 194 -39.83 28.00 -29.60
CA ASP A 194 -41.07 27.39 -29.13
C ASP A 194 -40.93 27.12 -27.62
N ASP A 195 -41.77 27.81 -26.87
CA ASP A 195 -42.14 27.57 -25.49
C ASP A 195 -42.50 26.10 -25.25
N HIS A 196 -41.97 25.50 -24.16
CA HIS A 196 -42.73 24.50 -23.40
C HIS A 196 -42.30 24.47 -21.92
N LYS A 197 -43.21 24.98 -21.08
CA LYS A 197 -43.34 24.65 -19.65
C LYS A 197 -44.53 23.69 -19.49
N PRO A 198 -44.73 23.07 -18.32
CA PRO A 198 -44.33 21.72 -17.95
C PRO A 198 -45.52 20.73 -17.96
N ALA A 199 -45.27 19.44 -18.16
CA ALA A 199 -46.24 18.40 -17.84
C ALA A 199 -45.82 17.70 -16.55
N GLU A 200 -46.61 17.92 -15.50
CA GLU A 200 -46.66 17.04 -14.33
C GLU A 200 -47.16 15.67 -14.78
N GLU A 201 -46.44 14.60 -14.45
CA GLU A 201 -47.07 13.31 -14.22
C GLU A 201 -46.50 12.67 -12.96
N LYS A 202 -47.36 12.57 -11.95
CA LYS A 202 -47.19 11.76 -10.75
C LYS A 202 -47.19 10.29 -11.16
N SER A 203 -46.22 9.53 -10.65
CA SER A 203 -46.46 8.12 -10.34
C SER A 203 -45.68 7.71 -9.11
N GLU A 204 -46.47 7.23 -8.15
CA GLU A 204 -46.17 6.57 -6.88
C GLU A 204 -44.83 5.85 -6.71
N ALA A 205 -44.27 6.07 -5.52
CA ALA A 205 -43.36 5.15 -4.85
C ALA A 205 -44.03 3.80 -4.55
N PRO A 206 -43.26 2.71 -4.56
CA PRO A 206 -43.44 1.64 -3.61
C PRO A 206 -42.33 1.66 -2.56
N ALA A 207 -42.78 1.63 -1.30
CA ALA A 207 -41.96 1.47 -0.11
C ALA A 207 -41.11 0.20 -0.20
N ALA A 208 -39.80 0.35 0.00
CA ALA A 208 -38.92 -0.76 0.32
C ALA A 208 -38.76 -0.84 1.84
N GLU A 209 -39.30 -1.94 2.34
CA GLU A 209 -39.31 -2.49 3.68
C GLU A 209 -37.92 -2.45 4.36
N ALA A 210 -37.91 -1.93 5.59
CA ALA A 210 -36.74 -1.95 6.47
C ALA A 210 -36.39 -3.38 6.88
N PRO A 211 -35.13 -3.84 6.74
CA PRO A 211 -34.71 -5.09 7.36
C PRO A 211 -34.62 -4.90 8.88
N LYS A 212 -35.31 -5.80 9.58
CA LYS A 212 -35.36 -5.92 11.03
C LYS A 212 -33.96 -6.07 11.63
N ALA A 213 -33.70 -5.27 12.64
CA ALA A 213 -32.64 -5.49 13.61
C ALA A 213 -32.89 -6.81 14.34
N ASP A 214 -31.91 -7.69 14.34
CA ASP A 214 -31.82 -8.80 15.27
C ASP A 214 -30.35 -9.02 15.63
N ALA A 215 -30.14 -9.58 16.82
CA ALA A 215 -28.86 -9.87 17.48
C ALA A 215 -28.17 -8.70 18.21
N ALA A 216 -28.70 -8.40 19.40
CA ALA A 216 -27.88 -7.98 20.52
C ALA A 216 -27.01 -9.17 21.01
N PRO A 217 -25.72 -8.97 21.33
CA PRO A 217 -24.88 -10.00 21.92
C PRO A 217 -25.20 -10.23 23.40
N ALA A 218 -25.06 -11.49 23.80
CA ALA A 218 -25.30 -12.02 25.14
C ALA A 218 -24.35 -11.42 26.19
N GLU A 219 -24.92 -11.00 27.32
CA GLU A 219 -24.22 -10.86 28.60
C GLU A 219 -23.74 -12.24 29.08
N ALA A 220 -22.43 -12.36 29.33
CA ALA A 220 -21.91 -13.17 30.43
C ALA A 220 -21.44 -12.18 31.51
N PRO A 221 -21.70 -12.42 32.81
CA PRO A 221 -20.68 -13.15 33.57
C PRO A 221 -21.21 -13.93 34.79
N ALA A 222 -20.58 -15.07 35.12
CA ALA A 222 -20.38 -15.47 36.51
C ALA A 222 -19.23 -16.48 36.62
N ALA A 223 -18.31 -16.17 37.52
CA ALA A 223 -17.15 -16.96 37.88
C ALA A 223 -17.52 -18.30 38.54
N ASP A 224 -16.73 -19.34 38.27
CA ASP A 224 -16.55 -20.45 39.22
C ASP A 224 -15.06 -20.67 39.45
N ALA A 225 -14.69 -20.66 40.73
CA ALA A 225 -13.35 -20.86 41.22
C ALA A 225 -13.15 -22.35 41.53
N PRO A 226 -12.02 -22.98 41.17
CA PRO A 226 -11.76 -24.33 41.66
C PRO A 226 -11.43 -24.29 43.15
N LYS A 227 -12.26 -24.96 43.96
CA LYS A 227 -11.90 -25.37 45.32
C LYS A 227 -10.77 -26.39 45.25
N ALA A 228 -9.80 -26.20 46.12
CA ALA A 228 -8.78 -27.17 46.48
C ALA A 228 -9.42 -28.40 47.16
N GLU A 229 -8.96 -29.59 46.78
CA GLU A 229 -8.65 -30.73 47.65
C GLU A 229 -7.64 -31.66 46.95
#